data_AF-A0A0R1E1T6-F1
#
_entry.id   AF-A0A0R1E1T6-F1
#
_cell.length_a   1.000
_cell.length_b   1.000
_cell.length_c   1.000
_cell.angle_alpha   90.00
_cell.angle_beta   90.00
_cell.angle_gamma   90.00
#
_symmetry.space_group_name_H-M   'P 1'
#
loop_
_entity.id
_entity.type
_entity.pdbx_description
1 polymer ?
#
loop_
_entity_poly.entity_id
_entity_poly.type
_entity_poly.pdbx_seq_one_letter_code
_entity_poly.pdbx_strand_id
1 'polypeptide(L)'
;MSTATCARFCTPLSSGTAGSTSKLTTGNGSGNTMTSAYKKKIPSNNSTTANTANDSSNTETTFTFKLGRSNGRSSSNVASSESSDPLESDYSEEDPEQEQQRPDPVTNSRSSSTATTTTTSSGDHDNDVDEEDEEDDEDEEEGNGRDADDVTHDSSESIEEDDGNETDDEEDDDESEESSSVQTAKGVRKYHLDDYQIIKTVGTGTFGRVCLCRDRISEKYCAMKILAMTEVIRLKQIEHVKNERNILREIRHPFVISLEWSTKDDSNLYMIFDYVCGGELFTYLRNAGKFTSQTSNFYAAEIVSALEYLHSLQIVYRDLKPENLLINRDGHLKITDFGFAKKLRDRTWTLCGTPEYIAPEIIQSKGHNKAVDWWALGVLIYEMLVGYPPFYDEQPFGIYEKILSGKIEWERHMDPIAKDLIKKLLVNDRTKRLGNMKNGADDVKRHRWFKHLNWNDVYSKKLKPPILPDVHHDGDTKNFDDYPEKDWKPAKAVDQRDLQYFNDF
;
A
#
# COMPACT_ATOMS: atom_id res chain seq x y z
N MET A 1 -30.21 -5.87 6.00
CA MET A 1 -30.39 -5.46 4.58
C MET A 1 -29.13 -5.91 3.86
N SER A 2 -29.21 -6.42 2.63
CA SER A 2 -28.06 -7.05 1.99
C SER A 2 -26.96 -6.04 1.68
N THR A 3 -25.72 -6.38 2.01
CA THR A 3 -24.53 -5.83 1.36
C THR A 3 -24.49 -6.30 -0.11
N ALA A 4 -23.94 -5.46 -0.98
CA ALA A 4 -23.74 -5.72 -2.41
C ALA A 4 -22.80 -4.65 -2.98
N THR A 5 -21.48 -4.84 -2.80
CA THR A 5 -20.48 -3.76 -3.00
C THR A 5 -19.48 -4.05 -4.11
N CYS A 6 -19.89 -4.69 -5.22
CA CYS A 6 -19.18 -4.54 -6.50
C CYS A 6 -20.01 -4.92 -7.75
N ALA A 7 -21.13 -4.22 -8.03
CA ALA A 7 -21.70 -4.05 -9.39
C ALA A 7 -23.05 -3.29 -9.40
N ARG A 8 -23.05 -1.96 -9.65
CA ARG A 8 -24.20 -1.25 -10.24
C ARG A 8 -23.80 0.02 -11.00
N PHE A 9 -23.53 -0.11 -12.29
CA PHE A 9 -24.19 0.69 -13.33
C PHE A 9 -24.31 -0.14 -14.62
N CYS A 10 -25.27 0.23 -15.48
CA CYS A 10 -25.53 -0.37 -16.80
C CYS A 10 -25.84 -1.88 -16.88
N THR A 11 -27.14 -2.23 -16.83
CA THR A 11 -27.68 -3.37 -17.59
C THR A 11 -28.23 -2.88 -18.95
N PRO A 12 -28.16 -3.67 -20.04
CA PRO A 12 -28.54 -3.22 -21.37
C PRO A 12 -30.07 -3.23 -21.59
N LEU A 13 -30.55 -2.25 -22.35
CA LEU A 13 -31.89 -2.26 -22.94
C LEU A 13 -31.95 -3.24 -24.11
N SER A 14 -32.89 -4.19 -24.08
CA SER A 14 -33.30 -4.98 -25.25
C SER A 14 -34.80 -4.88 -25.46
N SER A 15 -35.21 -4.74 -26.72
CA SER A 15 -36.62 -4.55 -27.12
C SER A 15 -37.47 -5.77 -26.83
N GLY A 16 -38.66 -5.58 -26.26
CA GLY A 16 -39.60 -6.65 -25.94
C GLY A 16 -40.68 -6.91 -27.01
N THR A 17 -41.42 -7.99 -26.83
CA THR A 17 -42.69 -8.33 -27.51
C THR A 17 -43.70 -8.90 -26.49
N ALA A 18 -45.00 -8.70 -26.73
CA ALA A 18 -46.05 -8.91 -25.72
C ALA A 18 -46.57 -10.36 -25.60
N GLY A 19 -47.15 -10.70 -24.43
CA GLY A 19 -47.85 -11.96 -24.17
C GLY A 19 -48.77 -11.88 -22.94
N SER A 20 -50.07 -12.07 -23.14
CA SER A 20 -51.15 -11.75 -22.19
C SER A 20 -51.39 -12.77 -21.06
N THR A 21 -52.03 -12.31 -19.95
CA THR A 21 -52.98 -13.06 -19.06
C THR A 21 -52.43 -14.23 -18.20
N SER A 22 -52.96 -14.58 -17.01
CA SER A 22 -54.07 -14.02 -16.18
C SER A 22 -54.13 -14.62 -14.75
N LYS A 23 -54.84 -13.91 -13.84
CA LYS A 23 -55.66 -14.40 -12.71
C LYS A 23 -55.02 -14.97 -11.42
N LEU A 24 -55.77 -14.68 -10.34
CA LEU A 24 -55.62 -14.97 -8.91
C LEU A 24 -55.44 -16.46 -8.55
N THR A 25 -54.82 -16.69 -7.37
CA THR A 25 -55.45 -17.45 -6.26
C THR A 25 -54.93 -17.01 -4.89
N THR A 26 -55.64 -17.37 -3.82
CA THR A 26 -55.38 -16.99 -2.42
C THR A 26 -54.77 -18.13 -1.60
N GLY A 27 -54.03 -17.80 -0.52
CA GLY A 27 -53.58 -18.77 0.47
C GLY A 27 -53.15 -18.10 1.80
N ASN A 28 -53.83 -18.44 2.89
CA ASN A 28 -53.44 -18.02 4.25
C ASN A 28 -52.43 -19.01 4.85
N GLY A 29 -51.48 -18.50 5.64
CA GLY A 29 -50.58 -19.31 6.48
C GLY A 29 -50.07 -18.50 7.67
N SER A 30 -50.56 -18.80 8.87
CA SER A 30 -50.22 -18.06 10.09
C SER A 30 -48.94 -18.56 10.74
N GLY A 31 -48.04 -17.66 11.16
CA GLY A 31 -46.83 -17.99 11.90
C GLY A 31 -46.32 -16.82 12.76
N ASN A 32 -46.61 -16.85 14.06
CA ASN A 32 -46.14 -15.84 15.01
C ASN A 32 -44.72 -16.18 15.51
N THR A 33 -43.76 -15.29 15.30
CA THR A 33 -42.54 -15.18 16.12
C THR A 33 -42.25 -13.70 16.41
N MET A 34 -42.14 -13.34 17.69
CA MET A 34 -41.73 -11.99 18.09
C MET A 34 -40.22 -11.84 18.00
N THR A 35 -39.76 -10.75 17.38
CA THR A 35 -38.42 -10.16 17.63
C THR A 35 -38.55 -8.64 17.78
N SER A 36 -37.75 -8.06 18.68
CA SER A 36 -37.91 -6.66 19.09
C SER A 36 -37.18 -5.68 18.17
N ALA A 37 -37.90 -4.69 17.64
CA ALA A 37 -37.37 -3.72 16.68
C ALA A 37 -36.98 -2.38 17.34
N TYR A 38 -35.74 -2.26 17.82
CA TYR A 38 -35.17 -0.98 18.27
C TYR A 38 -34.89 -0.03 17.10
N LYS A 39 -35.89 0.75 16.68
CA LYS A 39 -35.70 1.90 15.77
C LYS A 39 -35.08 3.09 16.52
N LYS A 40 -33.90 3.56 16.08
CA LYS A 40 -33.34 4.86 16.46
C LYS A 40 -33.38 5.80 15.25
N LYS A 41 -33.72 7.08 15.48
CA LYS A 41 -33.97 8.06 14.41
C LYS A 41 -32.69 8.80 14.02
N ILE A 42 -32.51 9.05 12.72
CA ILE A 42 -31.74 10.18 12.18
C ILE A 42 -32.77 11.27 11.81
N PRO A 43 -32.54 12.57 12.09
CA PRO A 43 -33.53 13.62 11.85
C PRO A 43 -33.55 14.08 10.39
N SER A 44 -34.69 13.90 9.71
CA SER A 44 -34.97 14.49 8.40
C SER A 44 -35.71 15.82 8.54
N ASN A 45 -35.13 16.92 8.06
CA ASN A 45 -35.85 18.19 7.89
C ASN A 45 -36.50 18.26 6.51
N ASN A 46 -37.80 18.52 6.45
CA ASN A 46 -38.53 18.77 5.20
C ASN A 46 -38.70 20.27 4.96
N SER A 47 -38.42 20.74 3.74
CA SER A 47 -39.04 21.94 3.17
C SER A 47 -39.30 21.74 1.67
N THR A 48 -40.56 21.74 1.28
CA THR A 48 -41.05 21.37 -0.05
C THR A 48 -41.10 22.58 -1.00
N THR A 49 -40.74 22.43 -2.29
CA THR A 49 -41.59 22.83 -3.45
C THR A 49 -40.94 22.61 -4.84
N ALA A 50 -41.84 22.46 -5.82
CA ALA A 50 -41.70 22.68 -7.28
C ALA A 50 -40.93 21.65 -8.13
N ASN A 51 -41.52 21.35 -9.29
CA ASN A 51 -40.96 20.49 -10.35
C ASN A 51 -40.34 21.33 -11.47
N THR A 52 -39.28 20.81 -12.09
CA THR A 52 -39.12 20.86 -13.55
C THR A 52 -38.29 19.66 -14.00
N ALA A 53 -38.62 19.11 -15.17
CA ALA A 53 -37.83 18.07 -15.81
C ALA A 53 -36.87 18.68 -16.84
N ASN A 54 -35.71 18.03 -17.03
CA ASN A 54 -34.97 18.07 -18.29
C ASN A 54 -34.09 16.81 -18.40
N ASP A 55 -33.75 16.46 -19.64
CA ASP A 55 -33.13 15.19 -20.02
C ASP A 55 -31.75 15.43 -20.65
N SER A 56 -30.71 14.72 -20.17
CA SER A 56 -29.39 14.65 -20.82
C SER A 56 -28.49 13.55 -20.23
N SER A 57 -28.19 12.58 -21.08
CA SER A 57 -27.09 11.60 -21.08
C SER A 57 -25.78 11.92 -20.32
N ASN A 58 -25.23 10.91 -19.62
CA ASN A 58 -23.86 10.33 -19.73
C ASN A 58 -23.63 9.40 -18.51
N THR A 59 -23.34 8.10 -18.58
CA THR A 59 -22.14 7.41 -19.10
C THR A 59 -20.84 7.82 -18.41
N GLU A 60 -20.55 7.21 -17.25
CA GLU A 60 -19.23 7.29 -16.64
C GLU A 60 -18.20 6.48 -17.45
N THR A 61 -17.01 7.04 -17.60
CA THR A 61 -15.82 6.40 -18.18
C THR A 61 -14.62 6.97 -17.44
N THR A 62 -13.53 6.21 -17.33
CA THR A 62 -12.30 6.65 -16.64
C THR A 62 -11.75 7.93 -17.28
N PHE A 63 -11.86 9.07 -16.59
CA PHE A 63 -11.42 10.37 -17.10
C PHE A 63 -10.15 10.89 -16.39
N THR A 64 -9.01 10.77 -17.08
CA THR A 64 -7.86 11.66 -16.88
C THR A 64 -8.13 12.99 -17.58
N PHE A 65 -8.00 14.12 -16.87
CA PHE A 65 -8.20 15.46 -17.45
C PHE A 65 -6.89 16.26 -17.53
N LYS A 66 -6.57 16.78 -18.73
CA LYS A 66 -5.58 17.85 -18.91
C LYS A 66 -6.24 19.20 -18.59
N LEU A 67 -5.57 20.06 -17.81
CA LEU A 67 -6.04 21.45 -17.59
C LEU A 67 -5.81 22.29 -18.85
N GLY A 68 -6.89 22.78 -19.46
CA GLY A 68 -6.84 23.78 -20.53
C GLY A 68 -6.88 25.20 -19.98
N ARG A 69 -5.87 26.03 -20.31
CA ARG A 69 -5.94 27.50 -20.13
C ARG A 69 -6.80 28.11 -21.24
N SER A 70 -7.63 29.09 -20.89
CA SER A 70 -8.49 29.83 -21.82
C SER A 70 -7.74 30.95 -22.56
N ASN A 71 -7.85 31.02 -23.90
CA ASN A 71 -8.15 32.26 -24.66
C ASN A 71 -8.16 32.05 -26.20
N GLY A 72 -9.13 32.66 -26.89
CA GLY A 72 -8.78 33.51 -28.05
C GLY A 72 -8.78 33.02 -29.52
N ARG A 73 -9.92 32.56 -30.05
CA ARG A 73 -10.40 32.76 -31.46
C ARG A 73 -9.64 32.20 -32.71
N SER A 74 -10.46 31.96 -33.76
CA SER A 74 -10.18 31.99 -35.22
C SER A 74 -9.32 30.91 -35.91
N SER A 75 -9.99 29.80 -36.28
CA SER A 75 -10.10 29.28 -37.66
C SER A 75 -8.92 29.29 -38.65
N SER A 76 -8.40 28.12 -39.00
CA SER A 76 -8.38 27.58 -40.39
C SER A 76 -7.85 26.12 -40.42
N ASN A 77 -7.97 25.44 -41.57
CA ASN A 77 -7.57 24.03 -41.75
C ASN A 77 -6.03 23.87 -41.83
N VAL A 78 -5.49 22.73 -41.38
CA VAL A 78 -4.52 21.88 -42.13
C VAL A 78 -4.19 20.58 -41.36
N ALA A 79 -3.84 19.54 -42.12
CA ALA A 79 -3.15 18.26 -41.83
C ALA A 79 -3.08 17.64 -40.41
N SER A 80 -3.18 16.31 -40.42
CA SER A 80 -2.73 15.40 -39.36
C SER A 80 -1.21 15.38 -39.19
N SER A 81 -0.73 15.32 -37.94
CA SER A 81 0.62 14.85 -37.58
C SER A 81 0.57 14.19 -36.20
N GLU A 82 1.44 13.20 -35.97
CA GLU A 82 1.46 12.44 -34.72
C GLU A 82 2.07 13.23 -33.55
N SER A 83 1.80 12.80 -32.32
CA SER A 83 2.63 13.11 -31.15
C SER A 83 2.62 11.94 -30.17
N SER A 84 3.68 11.14 -30.25
CA SER A 84 4.07 10.19 -29.21
C SER A 84 4.58 10.94 -27.96
N ASP A 85 4.47 10.32 -26.79
CA ASP A 85 5.09 10.85 -25.58
C ASP A 85 6.63 10.81 -25.72
N PRO A 86 7.37 11.85 -25.29
CA PRO A 86 8.83 11.85 -25.32
C PRO A 86 9.41 10.85 -24.32
N LEU A 87 10.43 10.12 -24.75
CA LEU A 87 11.28 9.30 -23.88
C LEU A 87 12.08 10.21 -22.93
N GLU A 88 12.18 9.85 -21.65
CA GLU A 88 13.16 10.45 -20.74
C GLU A 88 14.56 9.92 -21.09
N SER A 89 15.41 10.78 -21.65
CA SER A 89 16.85 10.53 -21.80
C SER A 89 17.61 11.00 -20.55
N ASP A 90 18.67 10.29 -20.20
CA ASP A 90 19.50 10.61 -19.03
C ASP A 90 20.05 12.05 -19.06
N TYR A 91 20.11 12.66 -17.88
CA TYR A 91 20.99 13.80 -17.61
C TYR A 91 22.17 13.31 -16.80
N SER A 92 23.34 13.31 -17.43
CA SER A 92 24.63 13.06 -16.79
C SER A 92 25.02 14.20 -15.84
N GLU A 93 25.96 13.90 -14.95
CA GLU A 93 26.46 14.81 -13.91
C GLU A 93 27.29 15.98 -14.50
N GLU A 94 27.29 17.12 -13.81
CA GLU A 94 28.34 18.15 -13.92
C GLU A 94 29.07 18.26 -12.57
N ASP A 95 30.39 18.19 -12.61
CA ASP A 95 31.30 18.07 -11.46
C ASP A 95 31.74 19.46 -10.96
N PRO A 96 31.94 19.72 -9.64
CA PRO A 96 32.24 21.06 -9.14
C PRO A 96 33.75 21.32 -9.05
N GLU A 97 34.29 22.17 -9.93
CA GLU A 97 35.67 22.66 -9.83
C GLU A 97 35.92 23.49 -8.54
N GLN A 98 37.18 23.47 -8.08
CA GLN A 98 37.64 24.12 -6.85
C GLN A 98 38.51 25.37 -7.13
N GLU A 99 39.01 25.98 -6.04
CA GLU A 99 40.02 27.05 -6.00
C GLU A 99 39.52 28.48 -6.37
N GLN A 100 40.11 29.58 -5.87
CA GLN A 100 41.31 29.78 -5.02
C GLN A 100 41.11 30.96 -4.02
N GLN A 101 42.16 31.38 -3.28
CA GLN A 101 42.04 32.23 -2.06
C GLN A 101 42.37 33.75 -2.24
N ARG A 102 42.04 34.54 -1.18
CA ARG A 102 42.64 35.83 -0.72
C ARG A 102 42.23 37.15 -1.41
N PRO A 103 42.41 38.33 -0.76
CA PRO A 103 42.48 38.64 0.69
C PRO A 103 41.68 39.89 1.13
N ASP A 104 41.58 40.13 2.46
CA ASP A 104 41.01 41.36 3.06
C ASP A 104 41.89 42.62 2.90
N PRO A 105 41.27 43.82 2.88
CA PRO A 105 41.92 45.09 3.21
C PRO A 105 41.50 45.63 4.59
N VAL A 106 42.47 45.94 5.46
CA VAL A 106 42.27 46.59 6.78
C VAL A 106 42.48 48.10 6.68
N THR A 107 41.65 48.93 7.33
CA THR A 107 42.11 50.18 8.00
C THR A 107 41.09 50.86 8.93
N ASN A 108 41.47 50.99 10.21
CA ASN A 108 41.25 52.10 11.16
C ASN A 108 40.11 53.13 10.97
N SER A 109 39.35 53.39 12.05
CA SER A 109 39.63 54.57 12.91
C SER A 109 38.94 54.55 14.30
N ARG A 110 39.45 55.41 15.20
CA ARG A 110 39.15 55.55 16.65
C ARG A 110 37.75 56.16 16.91
N SER A 111 37.09 55.99 18.07
CA SER A 111 37.32 56.74 19.33
C SER A 111 36.36 56.22 20.43
N SER A 112 36.75 55.83 21.65
CA SER A 112 37.21 56.61 22.83
C SER A 112 36.12 57.21 23.76
N SER A 113 35.76 56.51 24.86
CA SER A 113 35.54 57.02 26.25
C SER A 113 35.05 55.88 27.18
N THR A 114 35.74 55.46 28.27
CA THR A 114 35.74 55.97 29.68
C THR A 114 34.34 56.15 30.31
N ALA A 115 34.06 55.84 31.59
CA ALA A 115 34.86 55.44 32.80
C ALA A 115 34.03 54.49 33.71
N THR A 116 34.57 53.46 34.42
CA THR A 116 35.09 53.44 35.82
C THR A 116 34.04 53.80 36.91
N THR A 117 33.92 53.23 38.13
CA THR A 117 34.88 52.53 39.04
C THR A 117 34.17 51.76 40.21
N THR A 118 34.78 50.68 40.76
CA THR A 118 34.78 50.16 42.19
C THR A 118 33.48 49.91 43.00
N THR A 119 33.33 48.93 43.92
CA THR A 119 33.89 47.56 44.26
C THR A 119 32.87 46.92 45.29
N THR A 120 33.06 46.21 46.43
CA THR A 120 34.20 45.71 47.28
C THR A 120 33.67 44.70 48.35
N SER A 121 34.43 43.64 48.70
CA SER A 121 34.54 42.91 50.02
C SER A 121 33.27 42.33 50.72
N SER A 122 33.27 41.23 51.50
CA SER A 122 34.24 40.20 52.00
C SER A 122 33.55 38.80 51.93
N GLY A 123 34.13 37.60 52.08
CA GLY A 123 35.13 37.05 53.04
C GLY A 123 34.43 36.43 54.28
N ASP A 124 34.80 35.30 54.90
CA ASP A 124 35.86 34.28 54.69
C ASP A 124 35.56 32.99 55.53
N HIS A 125 36.24 31.85 55.27
CA HIS A 125 36.57 30.73 56.20
C HIS A 125 35.44 29.89 56.88
N ASP A 126 35.61 28.64 57.40
CA ASP A 126 36.60 27.54 57.26
C ASP A 126 36.06 26.22 57.91
N ASN A 127 36.63 25.05 57.56
CA ASN A 127 36.80 23.80 58.38
C ASN A 127 35.55 23.04 58.93
N ASP A 128 35.55 21.74 59.33
CA ASP A 128 36.51 20.60 59.25
C ASP A 128 35.78 19.24 59.57
N VAL A 129 36.38 18.10 59.15
CA VAL A 129 36.48 16.75 59.83
C VAL A 129 35.22 15.92 60.20
N ASP A 130 35.10 14.59 59.95
CA ASP A 130 35.74 13.68 58.95
C ASP A 130 34.74 12.64 58.32
N GLU A 131 34.59 11.32 58.57
CA GLU A 131 35.05 10.30 59.58
C GLU A 131 35.24 8.88 58.90
N GLU A 132 35.45 7.77 59.66
CA GLU A 132 35.89 6.38 59.25
C GLU A 132 34.72 5.39 58.84
N ASP A 133 34.84 4.13 58.36
CA ASP A 133 35.85 3.02 58.28
C ASP A 133 36.00 2.46 56.81
N GLU A 134 37.14 1.95 56.28
CA GLU A 134 37.76 0.57 56.32
C GLU A 134 36.85 -0.62 55.89
N GLU A 135 37.27 -1.76 55.25
CA GLU A 135 38.57 -2.34 54.83
C GLU A 135 38.88 -2.02 53.32
N ASP A 136 39.25 -2.83 52.29
CA ASP A 136 39.45 -4.28 51.97
C ASP A 136 40.24 -4.42 50.60
N ASP A 137 40.99 -5.51 50.31
CA ASP A 137 41.97 -5.68 49.17
C ASP A 137 41.82 -7.07 48.39
N GLU A 138 42.69 -7.69 47.55
CA GLU A 138 44.11 -7.59 47.08
C GLU A 138 44.33 -8.37 45.71
N ASP A 139 44.83 -7.73 44.64
CA ASP A 139 45.69 -8.14 43.46
C ASP A 139 45.58 -9.52 42.70
N GLU A 140 46.27 -9.89 41.58
CA GLU A 140 47.37 -9.39 40.68
C GLU A 140 46.91 -9.43 39.18
N GLU A 141 47.40 -8.70 38.15
CA GLU A 141 48.75 -8.62 37.47
C GLU A 141 49.31 -9.99 36.98
N GLU A 142 50.10 -10.19 35.91
CA GLU A 142 50.90 -9.38 34.95
C GLU A 142 50.54 -9.71 33.46
N GLY A 143 51.14 -9.22 32.35
CA GLY A 143 52.13 -8.14 32.10
C GLY A 143 53.19 -8.49 31.02
N ASN A 144 53.43 -7.60 30.04
CA ASN A 144 54.49 -7.59 28.98
C ASN A 144 54.48 -8.72 27.90
N GLY A 145 55.05 -8.56 26.68
CA GLY A 145 55.49 -7.33 25.96
C GLY A 145 56.69 -7.52 24.99
N ARG A 146 56.68 -6.83 23.82
CA ARG A 146 57.81 -6.59 22.84
C ARG A 146 58.29 -7.80 22.00
N ASP A 147 58.93 -7.67 20.82
CA ASP A 147 59.21 -6.55 19.88
C ASP A 147 59.29 -7.08 18.40
N ALA A 148 59.89 -6.35 17.43
CA ALA A 148 59.71 -6.51 15.97
C ALA A 148 60.87 -7.18 15.15
N ASP A 149 60.91 -6.90 13.82
CA ASP A 149 61.88 -7.29 12.75
C ASP A 149 61.76 -8.73 12.15
N ASP A 150 62.22 -9.09 10.94
CA ASP A 150 62.36 -8.44 9.59
C ASP A 150 62.80 -9.52 8.52
N VAL A 151 62.88 -9.16 7.22
CA VAL A 151 63.62 -9.83 6.11
C VAL A 151 62.97 -11.02 5.33
N THR A 152 63.45 -11.24 4.11
CA THR A 152 62.85 -11.94 2.94
C THR A 152 63.63 -13.19 2.42
N HIS A 153 62.92 -14.17 1.84
CA HIS A 153 63.29 -15.02 0.66
C HIS A 153 62.02 -15.83 0.27
N ASP A 154 61.57 -16.09 -0.98
CA ASP A 154 62.13 -16.24 -2.34
C ASP A 154 62.55 -17.70 -2.73
N SER A 155 62.46 -18.03 -4.04
CA SER A 155 62.37 -19.36 -4.73
C SER A 155 60.91 -19.85 -4.93
N SER A 156 60.32 -19.97 -6.14
CA SER A 156 60.61 -20.84 -7.33
C SER A 156 60.37 -22.34 -7.03
N GLU A 157 59.69 -23.16 -7.84
CA GLU A 157 59.64 -23.36 -9.32
C GLU A 157 58.23 -23.89 -9.74
N SER A 158 57.55 -23.38 -10.78
CA SER A 158 57.62 -23.65 -12.24
C SER A 158 56.90 -24.92 -12.77
N ILE A 159 55.86 -24.70 -13.60
CA ILE A 159 55.56 -25.33 -14.91
C ILE A 159 55.38 -26.86 -14.99
N GLU A 160 54.20 -27.31 -15.45
CA GLU A 160 54.05 -28.03 -16.74
C GLU A 160 52.63 -27.85 -17.31
N GLU A 161 52.51 -27.90 -18.64
CA GLU A 161 51.29 -27.75 -19.45
C GLU A 161 51.03 -29.07 -20.20
N ASP A 162 49.78 -29.45 -20.46
CA ASP A 162 49.44 -30.26 -21.65
C ASP A 162 47.95 -30.16 -22.02
N ASP A 163 47.64 -30.45 -23.28
CA ASP A 163 46.30 -30.52 -23.88
C ASP A 163 45.49 -31.75 -23.35
N GLY A 164 44.17 -31.87 -23.49
CA GLY A 164 43.21 -31.16 -24.33
C GLY A 164 42.62 -32.09 -25.40
N ASN A 165 41.29 -32.18 -25.50
CA ASN A 165 40.61 -32.68 -26.71
C ASN A 165 39.12 -32.26 -26.73
N GLU A 166 38.59 -32.05 -27.93
CA GLU A 166 37.20 -31.68 -28.22
C GLU A 166 36.28 -32.91 -28.27
N THR A 167 34.98 -32.71 -28.02
CA THR A 167 33.90 -33.49 -28.62
C THR A 167 32.71 -32.58 -28.82
N ASP A 168 32.38 -32.27 -30.08
CA ASP A 168 31.10 -31.65 -30.45
C ASP A 168 29.96 -32.66 -30.25
N ASP A 169 28.81 -32.17 -29.81
CA ASP A 169 27.49 -32.80 -30.01
C ASP A 169 26.48 -31.66 -30.21
N GLU A 170 25.91 -31.56 -31.41
CA GLU A 170 24.82 -30.62 -31.74
C GLU A 170 23.46 -31.26 -31.45
N GLU A 171 22.63 -30.64 -30.61
CA GLU A 171 21.17 -30.85 -30.60
C GLU A 171 20.46 -29.48 -30.62
N ASP A 172 19.72 -29.22 -31.71
CA ASP A 172 18.88 -28.03 -31.94
C ASP A 172 17.47 -28.19 -31.32
N ASP A 173 16.74 -27.06 -31.23
CA ASP A 173 15.33 -26.89 -30.81
C ASP A 173 15.02 -27.26 -29.33
N ASP A 174 14.23 -26.49 -28.56
CA ASP A 174 13.09 -25.63 -28.91
C ASP A 174 12.97 -24.39 -27.96
N GLU A 175 12.02 -23.49 -28.22
CA GLU A 175 11.94 -22.15 -27.65
C GLU A 175 11.53 -22.03 -26.15
N SER A 176 11.94 -20.89 -25.58
CA SER A 176 11.73 -20.36 -24.24
C SER A 176 10.43 -20.70 -23.47
N GLU A 177 10.59 -21.34 -22.31
CA GLU A 177 9.83 -21.00 -21.09
C GLU A 177 10.78 -20.75 -19.90
N GLU A 178 10.87 -19.50 -19.43
CA GLU A 178 11.47 -19.18 -18.11
C GLU A 178 10.55 -19.65 -16.98
N SER A 179 10.48 -20.96 -16.75
CA SER A 179 9.81 -21.54 -15.59
C SER A 179 10.44 -20.97 -14.31
N SER A 180 9.74 -20.06 -13.63
CA SER A 180 10.25 -19.31 -12.48
C SER A 180 10.53 -20.23 -11.28
N SER A 181 11.73 -20.79 -11.25
CA SER A 181 12.06 -21.92 -10.38
C SER A 181 12.42 -21.44 -8.98
N VAL A 182 11.75 -21.96 -7.96
CA VAL A 182 12.00 -21.59 -6.55
C VAL A 182 12.78 -22.70 -5.86
N GLN A 183 13.89 -22.32 -5.20
CA GLN A 183 14.63 -23.22 -4.32
C GLN A 183 13.79 -23.51 -3.07
N THR A 184 13.47 -24.79 -2.85
CA THR A 184 12.80 -25.26 -1.63
C THR A 184 13.72 -26.19 -0.84
N ALA A 185 13.38 -26.48 0.42
CA ALA A 185 14.07 -27.49 1.23
C ALA A 185 13.97 -28.95 0.68
N LYS A 186 13.34 -29.16 -0.48
CA LYS A 186 13.29 -30.42 -1.23
C LYS A 186 13.87 -30.32 -2.64
N GLY A 187 14.58 -29.24 -2.96
CA GLY A 187 15.12 -28.95 -4.29
C GLY A 187 14.34 -27.88 -5.05
N VAL A 188 14.64 -27.73 -6.34
CA VAL A 188 14.03 -26.73 -7.23
C VAL A 188 12.67 -27.22 -7.72
N ARG A 189 11.59 -26.51 -7.40
CA ARG A 189 10.26 -26.78 -7.98
C ARG A 189 10.07 -25.96 -9.26
N LYS A 190 9.79 -26.65 -10.37
CA LYS A 190 9.04 -26.08 -11.50
C LYS A 190 7.55 -26.12 -11.15
N TYR A 191 6.84 -25.04 -11.43
CA TYR A 191 5.41 -24.91 -11.17
C TYR A 191 4.64 -24.92 -12.49
N HIS A 192 3.48 -25.58 -12.50
CA HIS A 192 2.59 -25.64 -13.67
C HIS A 192 1.15 -25.32 -13.26
N LEU A 193 0.31 -24.82 -14.18
CA LEU A 193 -1.07 -24.43 -13.84
C LEU A 193 -1.91 -25.62 -13.35
N ASP A 194 -1.68 -26.82 -13.89
CA ASP A 194 -2.37 -28.05 -13.48
C ASP A 194 -2.04 -28.51 -12.05
N ASP A 195 -0.95 -28.02 -11.44
CA ASP A 195 -0.68 -28.20 -10.01
C ASP A 195 -1.79 -27.61 -9.12
N TYR A 196 -2.55 -26.64 -9.63
CA TYR A 196 -3.52 -25.87 -8.85
C TYR A 196 -4.96 -26.28 -9.18
N GLN A 197 -5.58 -27.04 -8.27
CA GLN A 197 -7.01 -27.31 -8.35
C GLN A 197 -7.80 -26.05 -7.98
N ILE A 198 -8.40 -25.37 -8.95
CA ILE A 198 -9.40 -24.32 -8.71
C ILE A 198 -10.63 -24.91 -8.00
N ILE A 199 -11.15 -24.21 -6.99
CA ILE A 199 -12.26 -24.66 -6.12
C ILE A 199 -13.48 -23.74 -6.24
N LYS A 200 -13.31 -22.42 -6.00
CA LYS A 200 -14.40 -21.44 -5.92
C LYS A 200 -13.89 -20.01 -6.15
N THR A 201 -14.63 -19.18 -6.86
CA THR A 201 -14.41 -17.73 -6.94
C THR A 201 -14.71 -17.07 -5.59
N VAL A 202 -13.72 -16.36 -5.04
CA VAL A 202 -13.80 -15.62 -3.76
C VAL A 202 -13.76 -14.11 -3.95
N GLY A 203 -13.58 -13.62 -5.19
CA GLY A 203 -13.66 -12.22 -5.55
C GLY A 203 -13.68 -12.00 -7.06
N THR A 204 -14.26 -10.89 -7.52
CA THR A 204 -14.31 -10.48 -8.93
C THR A 204 -13.83 -9.05 -9.08
N GLY A 205 -13.04 -8.76 -10.12
CA GLY A 205 -12.52 -7.42 -10.41
C GLY A 205 -12.63 -7.07 -11.90
N THR A 206 -12.26 -5.84 -12.25
CA THR A 206 -12.48 -5.25 -13.59
C THR A 206 -11.93 -6.06 -14.76
N PHE A 207 -10.87 -6.85 -14.55
CA PHE A 207 -10.17 -7.61 -15.59
C PHE A 207 -10.31 -9.14 -15.45
N GLY A 208 -11.04 -9.63 -14.43
CA GLY A 208 -11.11 -11.05 -14.12
C GLY A 208 -11.53 -11.38 -12.69
N ARG A 209 -10.93 -12.40 -12.09
CA ARG A 209 -11.40 -12.96 -10.81
C ARG A 209 -10.29 -13.50 -9.92
N VAL A 210 -10.59 -13.66 -8.64
CA VAL A 210 -9.75 -14.35 -7.66
C VAL A 210 -10.46 -15.62 -7.24
N CYS A 211 -9.81 -16.77 -7.42
CA CYS A 211 -10.33 -18.07 -7.03
C CYS A 211 -9.51 -18.68 -5.88
N LEU A 212 -10.19 -19.25 -4.90
CA LEU A 212 -9.59 -20.25 -4.02
C LEU A 212 -9.16 -21.44 -4.89
N CYS A 213 -7.92 -21.86 -4.72
CA CYS A 213 -7.36 -23.07 -5.30
C CYS A 213 -6.58 -23.86 -4.23
N ARG A 214 -6.24 -25.11 -4.54
CA ARG A 214 -5.38 -25.96 -3.71
C ARG A 214 -4.24 -26.50 -4.55
N ASP A 215 -3.01 -26.30 -4.09
CA ASP A 215 -1.82 -26.93 -4.64
C ASP A 215 -1.89 -28.44 -4.40
N ARG A 216 -1.87 -29.24 -5.47
CA ARG A 216 -1.95 -30.71 -5.44
C ARG A 216 -0.72 -31.35 -4.79
N ILE A 217 0.41 -30.65 -4.74
CA ILE A 217 1.68 -31.20 -4.25
C ILE A 217 1.90 -30.88 -2.77
N SER A 218 1.69 -29.63 -2.34
CA SER A 218 1.84 -29.23 -0.93
C SER A 218 0.55 -29.31 -0.11
N GLU A 219 -0.60 -29.57 -0.76
CA GLU A 219 -1.96 -29.49 -0.18
C GLU A 219 -2.38 -28.10 0.36
N LYS A 220 -1.52 -27.07 0.23
CA LYS A 220 -1.76 -25.67 0.64
C LYS A 220 -2.91 -25.05 -0.16
N TYR A 221 -3.75 -24.28 0.53
CA TYR A 221 -4.76 -23.42 -0.10
C TYR A 221 -4.14 -22.06 -0.50
N CYS A 222 -4.39 -21.64 -1.73
CA CYS A 222 -3.86 -20.42 -2.32
C CYS A 222 -4.96 -19.62 -3.03
N ALA A 223 -4.76 -18.31 -3.21
CA ALA A 223 -5.62 -17.45 -4.01
C ALA A 223 -5.02 -17.23 -5.41
N MET A 224 -5.68 -17.73 -6.45
CA MET A 224 -5.31 -17.53 -7.84
C MET A 224 -6.05 -16.33 -8.43
N LYS A 225 -5.34 -15.21 -8.66
CA LYS A 225 -5.84 -14.04 -9.42
C LYS A 225 -5.65 -14.33 -10.90
N ILE A 226 -6.75 -14.42 -11.65
CA ILE A 226 -6.83 -14.71 -13.08
C ILE A 226 -7.30 -13.43 -13.79
N LEU A 227 -6.51 -12.92 -14.74
CA LEU A 227 -6.79 -11.69 -15.48
C LEU A 227 -6.84 -11.98 -16.99
N ALA A 228 -7.95 -11.65 -17.65
CA ALA A 228 -8.10 -11.84 -19.09
C ALA A 228 -7.26 -10.83 -19.87
N MET A 229 -6.32 -11.29 -20.70
CA MET A 229 -5.42 -10.43 -21.48
C MET A 229 -6.21 -9.44 -22.35
N THR A 230 -7.30 -9.89 -22.98
CA THR A 230 -8.19 -9.06 -23.78
C THR A 230 -8.68 -7.83 -23.03
N GLU A 231 -9.01 -7.97 -21.74
CA GLU A 231 -9.54 -6.87 -20.92
C GLU A 231 -8.42 -5.96 -20.38
N VAL A 232 -7.26 -6.53 -20.04
CA VAL A 232 -6.05 -5.77 -19.66
C VAL A 232 -5.59 -4.88 -20.81
N ILE A 233 -5.58 -5.39 -22.05
CA ILE A 233 -5.27 -4.61 -23.27
C ILE A 233 -6.36 -3.57 -23.54
N ARG A 234 -7.64 -3.99 -23.58
CA ARG A 234 -8.80 -3.12 -23.89
C ARG A 234 -8.90 -1.91 -22.95
N LEU A 235 -8.54 -2.08 -21.67
CA LEU A 235 -8.55 -1.03 -20.66
C LEU A 235 -7.17 -0.37 -20.46
N LYS A 236 -6.15 -0.73 -21.25
CA LYS A 236 -4.79 -0.17 -21.24
C LYS A 236 -4.08 -0.28 -19.88
N GLN A 237 -4.19 -1.45 -19.24
CA GLN A 237 -3.65 -1.71 -17.90
C GLN A 237 -2.40 -2.61 -17.88
N ILE A 238 -1.82 -2.92 -19.05
CA ILE A 238 -0.62 -3.78 -19.22
C ILE A 238 0.47 -3.40 -18.20
N GLU A 239 0.90 -2.13 -18.21
CA GLU A 239 1.96 -1.61 -17.33
C GLU A 239 1.59 -1.70 -15.85
N HIS A 240 0.34 -1.45 -15.46
CA HIS A 240 -0.07 -1.57 -14.06
C HIS A 240 -0.04 -3.02 -13.58
N VAL A 241 -0.49 -3.97 -14.40
CA VAL A 241 -0.47 -5.41 -14.07
C VAL A 241 0.97 -5.96 -14.03
N LYS A 242 1.84 -5.54 -14.94
CA LYS A 242 3.29 -5.84 -14.87
C LYS A 242 3.93 -5.28 -13.62
N ASN A 243 3.70 -4.01 -13.32
CA ASN A 243 4.27 -3.33 -12.15
C ASN A 243 3.75 -3.94 -10.83
N GLU A 244 2.47 -4.32 -10.75
CA GLU A 244 1.92 -5.08 -9.62
C GLU A 244 2.72 -6.38 -9.41
N ARG A 245 2.81 -7.22 -10.45
CA ARG A 245 3.55 -8.49 -10.45
C ARG A 245 5.03 -8.30 -10.08
N ASN A 246 5.71 -7.30 -10.66
CA ASN A 246 7.12 -7.00 -10.39
C ASN A 246 7.35 -6.60 -8.93
N ILE A 247 6.56 -5.67 -8.41
CA ILE A 247 6.65 -5.23 -7.01
C ILE A 247 6.42 -6.41 -6.05
N LEU A 248 5.42 -7.25 -6.34
CA LEU A 248 5.09 -8.43 -5.52
C LEU A 248 6.12 -9.57 -5.58
N ARG A 249 6.95 -9.65 -6.64
CA ARG A 249 8.12 -10.54 -6.69
C ARG A 249 9.26 -10.07 -5.78
N GLU A 250 9.47 -8.75 -5.65
CA GLU A 250 10.55 -8.18 -4.84
C GLU A 250 10.27 -8.15 -3.33
N ILE A 251 9.00 -8.12 -2.90
CA ILE A 251 8.63 -7.85 -1.50
C ILE A 251 8.24 -9.09 -0.69
N ARG A 252 8.64 -9.12 0.59
CA ARG A 252 8.27 -10.11 1.60
C ARG A 252 8.17 -9.42 2.98
N HIS A 253 6.97 -9.40 3.57
CA HIS A 253 6.72 -8.80 4.87
C HIS A 253 5.56 -9.52 5.60
N PRO A 254 5.59 -9.69 6.94
CA PRO A 254 4.55 -10.43 7.67
C PRO A 254 3.12 -9.98 7.36
N PHE A 255 2.92 -8.67 7.21
CA PHE A 255 1.62 -8.02 6.98
C PHE A 255 1.33 -7.62 5.51
N VAL A 256 2.11 -8.09 4.54
CA VAL A 256 1.85 -7.87 3.09
C VAL A 256 1.56 -9.21 2.42
N ILE A 257 0.65 -9.25 1.45
CA ILE A 257 0.32 -10.47 0.70
C ILE A 257 1.56 -11.01 -0.03
N SER A 258 1.78 -12.34 0.03
CA SER A 258 2.91 -12.99 -0.63
C SER A 258 2.46 -13.46 -2.02
N LEU A 259 3.16 -13.03 -3.09
CA LEU A 259 3.03 -13.65 -4.42
C LEU A 259 4.00 -14.83 -4.49
N GLU A 260 3.44 -16.04 -4.50
CA GLU A 260 4.18 -17.29 -4.49
C GLU A 260 4.67 -17.67 -5.90
N TRP A 261 3.84 -17.42 -6.93
CA TRP A 261 4.12 -17.75 -8.32
C TRP A 261 3.32 -16.86 -9.31
N SER A 262 3.81 -16.65 -10.52
CA SER A 262 3.06 -16.05 -11.64
C SER A 262 3.39 -16.73 -12.97
N THR A 263 2.44 -16.73 -13.91
CA THR A 263 2.60 -17.24 -15.28
C THR A 263 1.49 -16.71 -16.20
N LYS A 264 1.47 -17.12 -17.47
CA LYS A 264 0.44 -16.80 -18.46
C LYS A 264 0.05 -18.03 -19.31
N ASP A 265 -1.14 -17.98 -19.92
CA ASP A 265 -1.50 -18.78 -21.10
C ASP A 265 -1.83 -17.82 -22.27
N ASP A 266 -2.30 -18.34 -23.41
CA ASP A 266 -2.62 -17.52 -24.59
C ASP A 266 -3.75 -16.49 -24.37
N SER A 267 -4.46 -16.56 -23.25
CA SER A 267 -5.71 -15.83 -22.96
C SER A 267 -5.69 -15.07 -21.63
N ASN A 268 -4.90 -15.51 -20.65
CA ASN A 268 -4.94 -15.07 -19.26
C ASN A 268 -3.55 -14.88 -18.64
N LEU A 269 -3.49 -13.99 -17.66
CA LEU A 269 -2.39 -13.86 -16.71
C LEU A 269 -2.79 -14.46 -15.37
N TYR A 270 -1.88 -15.18 -14.72
CA TYR A 270 -2.10 -15.89 -13.45
C TYR A 270 -1.13 -15.42 -12.37
N MET A 271 -1.64 -15.16 -11.18
CA MET A 271 -0.85 -14.86 -9.98
C MET A 271 -1.36 -15.67 -8.79
N ILE A 272 -0.48 -16.44 -8.16
CA ILE A 272 -0.77 -17.28 -6.99
C ILE A 272 -0.31 -16.57 -5.72
N PHE A 273 -1.26 -16.35 -4.81
CA PHE A 273 -1.03 -15.71 -3.52
C PHE A 273 -1.30 -16.66 -2.35
N ASP A 274 -0.77 -16.34 -1.16
CA ASP A 274 -1.29 -16.87 0.11
C ASP A 274 -2.82 -16.71 0.18
N TYR A 275 -3.56 -17.75 0.58
CA TYR A 275 -4.99 -17.58 0.86
C TYR A 275 -5.21 -17.00 2.27
N VAL A 276 -6.00 -15.93 2.36
CA VAL A 276 -6.27 -15.19 3.61
C VAL A 276 -7.75 -15.35 3.98
N CYS A 277 -8.08 -16.47 4.61
CA CYS A 277 -9.46 -16.98 4.75
C CYS A 277 -10.40 -16.19 5.70
N GLY A 278 -9.93 -15.15 6.38
CA GLY A 278 -10.74 -14.40 7.35
C GLY A 278 -11.52 -13.21 6.78
N GLY A 279 -11.35 -12.87 5.49
CA GLY A 279 -12.10 -11.81 4.82
C GLY A 279 -11.65 -10.38 5.16
N GLU A 280 -12.37 -9.39 4.63
CA GLU A 280 -12.03 -7.97 4.69
C GLU A 280 -12.25 -7.31 6.06
N LEU A 281 -11.31 -6.46 6.49
CA LEU A 281 -11.43 -5.58 7.66
C LEU A 281 -12.65 -4.65 7.55
N PHE A 282 -13.03 -4.25 6.33
CA PHE A 282 -14.28 -3.54 6.02
C PHE A 282 -15.49 -4.22 6.68
N THR A 283 -15.68 -5.52 6.44
CA THR A 283 -16.84 -6.28 6.94
C THR A 283 -16.88 -6.30 8.46
N TYR A 284 -15.74 -6.50 9.13
CA TYR A 284 -15.66 -6.41 10.60
C TYR A 284 -15.97 -5.01 11.12
N LEU A 285 -15.50 -3.95 10.45
CA LEU A 285 -15.74 -2.58 10.86
C LEU A 285 -17.21 -2.19 10.69
N ARG A 286 -17.84 -2.53 9.56
CA ARG A 286 -19.28 -2.28 9.33
C ARG A 286 -20.16 -3.07 10.30
N ASN A 287 -19.80 -4.32 10.61
CA ASN A 287 -20.54 -5.15 11.58
C ASN A 287 -20.38 -4.66 13.04
N ALA A 288 -19.21 -4.15 13.42
CA ALA A 288 -19.00 -3.52 14.72
C ALA A 288 -19.63 -2.11 14.81
N GLY A 289 -19.94 -1.49 13.67
CA GLY A 289 -20.28 -0.07 13.53
C GLY A 289 -19.07 0.85 13.69
N LYS A 290 -18.22 0.59 14.69
CA LYS A 290 -16.87 1.14 14.84
C LYS A 290 -16.03 0.33 15.82
N PHE A 291 -14.70 0.44 15.73
CA PHE A 291 -13.75 -0.25 16.60
C PHE A 291 -13.40 0.53 17.88
N THR A 292 -12.81 -0.18 18.85
CA THR A 292 -12.25 0.43 20.07
C THR A 292 -10.91 1.10 19.78
N SER A 293 -10.42 1.97 20.67
CA SER A 293 -9.07 2.56 20.52
C SER A 293 -8.00 1.47 20.44
N GLN A 294 -8.13 0.41 21.24
CA GLN A 294 -7.23 -0.74 21.28
C GLN A 294 -7.25 -1.56 19.98
N THR A 295 -8.44 -1.86 19.46
CA THR A 295 -8.62 -2.59 18.18
C THR A 295 -8.04 -1.79 17.01
N SER A 296 -8.31 -0.48 16.96
CA SER A 296 -7.79 0.41 15.93
C SER A 296 -6.26 0.57 16.02
N ASN A 297 -5.71 0.62 17.24
CA ASN A 297 -4.27 0.76 17.49
C ASN A 297 -3.48 -0.47 17.05
N PHE A 298 -4.03 -1.67 17.29
CA PHE A 298 -3.45 -2.94 16.83
C PHE A 298 -3.25 -2.95 15.31
N TYR A 299 -4.34 -2.83 14.53
CA TYR A 299 -4.23 -2.88 13.06
C TYR A 299 -3.45 -1.69 12.49
N ALA A 300 -3.57 -0.49 13.08
CA ALA A 300 -2.76 0.65 12.68
C ALA A 300 -1.25 0.39 12.86
N ALA A 301 -0.83 -0.33 13.89
CA ALA A 301 0.58 -0.67 14.09
C ALA A 301 1.10 -1.68 13.04
N GLU A 302 0.30 -2.70 12.71
CA GLU A 302 0.63 -3.65 11.63
C GLU A 302 0.77 -2.93 10.27
N ILE A 303 -0.11 -1.96 9.97
CA ILE A 303 -0.02 -1.11 8.77
C ILE A 303 1.19 -0.18 8.82
N VAL A 304 1.50 0.45 9.96
CA VAL A 304 2.71 1.28 10.12
C VAL A 304 3.97 0.47 9.83
N SER A 305 4.06 -0.76 10.32
CA SER A 305 5.17 -1.68 10.03
C SER A 305 5.27 -2.01 8.53
N ALA A 306 4.13 -2.27 7.87
CA ALA A 306 4.10 -2.58 6.44
C ALA A 306 4.46 -1.36 5.56
N LEU A 307 3.94 -0.18 5.88
CA LEU A 307 4.27 1.06 5.18
C LEU A 307 5.74 1.45 5.37
N GLU A 308 6.28 1.32 6.58
CA GLU A 308 7.71 1.52 6.85
C GLU A 308 8.59 0.63 5.95
N TYR A 309 8.26 -0.66 5.87
CA TYR A 309 8.96 -1.61 5.01
C TYR A 309 8.85 -1.24 3.52
N LEU A 310 7.65 -1.02 2.97
CA LEU A 310 7.48 -0.64 1.57
C LEU A 310 8.20 0.68 1.25
N HIS A 311 8.12 1.65 2.15
CA HIS A 311 8.76 2.95 2.00
C HIS A 311 10.29 2.86 2.04
N SER A 312 10.87 1.90 2.76
CA SER A 312 12.32 1.65 2.71
C SER A 312 12.79 1.24 1.30
N LEU A 313 11.98 0.45 0.59
CA LEU A 313 12.21 -0.02 -0.78
C LEU A 313 11.78 0.98 -1.88
N GLN A 314 11.49 2.22 -1.50
CA GLN A 314 10.94 3.29 -2.37
C GLN A 314 9.56 2.98 -2.99
N ILE A 315 8.84 1.98 -2.50
CA ILE A 315 7.49 1.64 -2.94
C ILE A 315 6.48 2.51 -2.19
N VAL A 316 5.52 3.09 -2.92
CA VAL A 316 4.35 3.80 -2.39
C VAL A 316 3.11 3.00 -2.77
N TYR A 317 2.21 2.76 -1.82
CA TYR A 317 1.11 1.79 -1.99
C TYR A 317 -0.15 2.40 -2.63
N ARG A 318 -0.53 3.63 -2.23
CA ARG A 318 -1.55 4.49 -2.85
C ARG A 318 -3.02 4.03 -2.84
N ASP A 319 -3.37 2.89 -2.24
CA ASP A 319 -4.77 2.43 -2.13
C ASP A 319 -5.13 1.83 -0.75
N LEU A 320 -4.65 2.46 0.33
CA LEU A 320 -4.92 2.00 1.70
C LEU A 320 -6.37 2.31 2.11
N LYS A 321 -7.19 1.26 2.26
CA LYS A 321 -8.60 1.29 2.65
C LYS A 321 -9.02 -0.04 3.31
N PRO A 322 -10.14 -0.10 4.09
CA PRO A 322 -10.55 -1.31 4.81
C PRO A 322 -10.80 -2.56 3.95
N GLU A 323 -11.15 -2.37 2.68
CA GLU A 323 -11.40 -3.43 1.69
C GLU A 323 -10.09 -4.14 1.28
N ASN A 324 -9.00 -3.38 1.12
CA ASN A 324 -7.68 -3.92 0.74
C ASN A 324 -6.89 -4.49 1.94
N LEU A 325 -7.56 -4.73 3.07
CA LEU A 325 -6.98 -5.22 4.32
C LEU A 325 -7.69 -6.52 4.72
N LEU A 326 -7.11 -7.67 4.37
CA LEU A 326 -7.66 -8.97 4.73
C LEU A 326 -7.16 -9.39 6.11
N ILE A 327 -8.02 -9.98 6.94
CA ILE A 327 -7.62 -10.59 8.22
C ILE A 327 -7.37 -12.08 7.99
N ASN A 328 -6.24 -12.59 8.47
CA ASN A 328 -5.91 -14.02 8.38
C ASN A 328 -6.45 -14.81 9.58
N ARG A 329 -6.45 -16.16 9.53
CA ARG A 329 -6.93 -17.03 10.62
C ARG A 329 -6.19 -16.89 11.96
N ASP A 330 -5.02 -16.26 11.96
CA ASP A 330 -4.26 -15.89 13.15
C ASP A 330 -4.67 -14.52 13.73
N GLY A 331 -5.65 -13.83 13.14
CA GLY A 331 -6.15 -12.52 13.56
C GLY A 331 -5.28 -11.32 13.15
N HIS A 332 -4.18 -11.57 12.44
CA HIS A 332 -3.27 -10.56 11.91
C HIS A 332 -3.64 -10.17 10.48
N LEU A 333 -3.35 -8.93 10.06
CA LEU A 333 -3.73 -8.46 8.72
C LEU A 333 -2.76 -8.88 7.61
N LYS A 334 -3.25 -8.81 6.37
CA LYS A 334 -2.50 -8.80 5.11
C LYS A 334 -3.01 -7.66 4.23
N ILE A 335 -2.13 -6.71 3.90
CA ILE A 335 -2.37 -5.73 2.82
C ILE A 335 -2.38 -6.50 1.49
N THR A 336 -3.46 -6.36 0.72
CA THR A 336 -3.65 -6.96 -0.62
C THR A 336 -3.74 -5.89 -1.70
N ASP A 337 -4.03 -6.29 -2.95
CA ASP A 337 -4.14 -5.46 -4.17
C ASP A 337 -3.04 -4.39 -4.35
N PHE A 338 -2.02 -4.72 -5.15
CA PHE A 338 -0.90 -3.83 -5.43
C PHE A 338 -1.05 -3.14 -6.80
N GLY A 339 -2.24 -3.14 -7.40
CA GLY A 339 -2.52 -2.53 -8.71
C GLY A 339 -2.20 -1.02 -8.82
N PHE A 340 -2.25 -0.28 -7.70
CA PHE A 340 -1.80 1.12 -7.63
C PHE A 340 -0.45 1.33 -6.95
N ALA A 341 0.22 0.28 -6.46
CA ALA A 341 1.55 0.42 -5.88
C ALA A 341 2.56 0.90 -6.95
N LYS A 342 3.59 1.67 -6.57
CA LYS A 342 4.64 2.10 -7.51
C LYS A 342 5.98 2.32 -6.79
N LYS A 343 7.06 1.78 -7.36
CA LYS A 343 8.45 2.05 -6.98
C LYS A 343 8.86 3.41 -7.57
N LEU A 344 9.32 4.35 -6.74
CA LEU A 344 9.60 5.75 -7.15
C LEU A 344 11.10 6.09 -7.10
N ARG A 345 11.54 7.00 -7.98
CA ARG A 345 12.84 7.70 -7.86
C ARG A 345 12.72 9.00 -7.04
N ASP A 346 11.72 9.84 -7.34
CA ASP A 346 11.29 10.98 -6.48
C ASP A 346 9.76 11.03 -6.38
N ARG A 347 9.06 11.28 -7.50
CA ARG A 347 7.61 11.55 -7.54
C ARG A 347 6.89 10.79 -8.64
N THR A 348 5.57 10.76 -8.50
CA THR A 348 4.61 10.39 -9.55
C THR A 348 3.46 11.40 -9.59
N TRP A 349 2.72 11.45 -10.70
CA TRP A 349 1.63 12.41 -10.95
C TRP A 349 0.28 11.72 -11.25
N THR A 350 0.23 10.39 -11.28
CA THR A 350 -1.00 9.62 -11.56
C THR A 350 -2.06 9.87 -10.48
N LEU A 351 -3.24 10.36 -10.88
CA LEU A 351 -4.43 10.39 -10.03
C LEU A 351 -4.97 8.95 -9.89
N CYS A 352 -4.91 8.38 -8.68
CA CYS A 352 -5.39 7.04 -8.36
C CYS A 352 -5.74 6.92 -6.86
N GLY A 353 -6.32 5.79 -6.46
CA GLY A 353 -6.83 5.51 -5.10
C GLY A 353 -8.33 5.78 -4.94
N THR A 354 -8.93 5.25 -3.87
CA THR A 354 -10.35 5.50 -3.51
C THR A 354 -10.59 6.94 -3.01
N PRO A 355 -11.60 7.69 -3.50
CA PRO A 355 -11.76 9.14 -3.30
C PRO A 355 -11.63 9.67 -1.87
N GLU A 356 -12.22 8.99 -0.89
CA GLU A 356 -12.23 9.33 0.53
C GLU A 356 -10.83 9.28 1.17
N TYR A 357 -9.92 8.51 0.57
CA TYR A 357 -8.57 8.24 1.04
C TYR A 357 -7.48 9.03 0.30
N ILE A 358 -7.82 9.72 -0.80
CA ILE A 358 -6.87 10.49 -1.61
C ILE A 358 -6.30 11.69 -0.84
N ALA A 359 -4.99 11.91 -0.91
CA ALA A 359 -4.31 13.03 -0.27
C ALA A 359 -4.49 14.37 -1.03
N PRO A 360 -4.53 15.54 -0.35
CA PRO A 360 -4.76 16.84 -0.96
C PRO A 360 -3.81 17.17 -2.12
N GLU A 361 -2.54 16.73 -2.04
CA GLU A 361 -1.57 16.94 -3.11
C GLU A 361 -1.88 16.17 -4.41
N ILE A 362 -2.54 15.01 -4.34
CA ILE A 362 -2.95 14.23 -5.52
C ILE A 362 -4.11 14.95 -6.22
N ILE A 363 -5.11 15.41 -5.48
CA ILE A 363 -6.25 16.20 -5.99
C ILE A 363 -5.78 17.49 -6.66
N GLN A 364 -4.71 18.11 -6.13
CA GLN A 364 -4.08 19.30 -6.71
C GLN A 364 -3.13 19.00 -7.88
N SER A 365 -3.09 17.76 -8.39
CA SER A 365 -2.20 17.28 -9.47
C SER A 365 -0.72 17.58 -9.22
N LYS A 366 -0.30 17.63 -7.95
CA LYS A 366 1.11 17.86 -7.57
C LYS A 366 1.86 16.52 -7.55
N GLY A 367 3.10 16.55 -8.02
CA GLY A 367 4.01 15.40 -7.92
C GLY A 367 4.10 14.92 -6.47
N HIS A 368 3.74 13.67 -6.23
CA HIS A 368 3.53 13.08 -4.91
C HIS A 368 4.39 11.82 -4.71
N ASN A 369 4.54 11.44 -3.43
CA ASN A 369 5.44 10.39 -2.95
C ASN A 369 4.81 9.67 -1.74
N LYS A 370 5.64 8.95 -0.98
CA LYS A 370 5.36 8.27 0.30
C LYS A 370 4.41 9.00 1.27
N ALA A 371 4.39 10.34 1.26
CA ALA A 371 3.52 11.14 2.14
C ALA A 371 2.02 10.84 2.00
N VAL A 372 1.56 10.26 0.88
CA VAL A 372 0.15 9.99 0.62
C VAL A 372 -0.37 8.77 1.38
N ASP A 373 0.47 7.74 1.58
CA ASP A 373 0.08 6.56 2.37
C ASP A 373 -0.11 6.93 3.85
N TRP A 374 0.72 7.84 4.37
CA TRP A 374 0.56 8.38 5.73
C TRP A 374 -0.70 9.25 5.89
N TRP A 375 -1.16 9.93 4.83
CA TRP A 375 -2.48 10.57 4.83
C TRP A 375 -3.59 9.51 4.88
N ALA A 376 -3.55 8.51 4.01
CA ALA A 376 -4.55 7.42 3.97
C ALA A 376 -4.62 6.64 5.30
N LEU A 377 -3.49 6.44 5.99
CA LEU A 377 -3.47 5.89 7.35
C LEU A 377 -4.23 6.78 8.35
N GLY A 378 -4.13 8.11 8.22
CA GLY A 378 -4.91 9.05 9.03
C GLY A 378 -6.42 8.96 8.77
N VAL A 379 -6.83 8.77 7.51
CA VAL A 379 -8.22 8.52 7.11
C VAL A 379 -8.71 7.20 7.71
N LEU A 380 -7.91 6.13 7.60
CA LEU A 380 -8.24 4.81 8.11
C LEU A 380 -8.37 4.75 9.63
N ILE A 381 -7.44 5.37 10.37
CA ILE A 381 -7.51 5.43 11.84
C ILE A 381 -8.75 6.20 12.29
N TYR A 382 -9.12 7.28 11.59
CA TYR A 382 -10.39 7.98 11.86
C TYR A 382 -11.59 7.05 11.59
N GLU A 383 -11.66 6.41 10.42
CA GLU A 383 -12.79 5.55 10.06
C GLU A 383 -12.94 4.37 11.03
N MET A 384 -11.85 3.71 11.43
CA MET A 384 -11.90 2.66 12.45
C MET A 384 -12.48 3.16 13.79
N LEU A 385 -12.16 4.38 14.22
CA LEU A 385 -12.61 4.95 15.51
C LEU A 385 -14.02 5.59 15.47
N VAL A 386 -14.56 5.86 14.28
CA VAL A 386 -15.79 6.63 14.09
C VAL A 386 -16.89 5.85 13.37
N GLY A 387 -16.53 4.96 12.44
CA GLY A 387 -17.44 4.12 11.66
C GLY A 387 -17.68 4.59 10.21
N TYR A 388 -17.12 5.73 9.84
CA TYR A 388 -17.19 6.37 8.52
C TYR A 388 -15.96 7.28 8.31
N PRO A 389 -15.55 7.58 7.06
CA PRO A 389 -14.35 8.37 6.81
C PRO A 389 -14.53 9.86 7.18
N PRO A 390 -13.44 10.59 7.49
CA PRO A 390 -13.49 12.01 7.89
C PRO A 390 -13.95 12.95 6.78
N PHE A 391 -13.86 12.51 5.51
CA PHE A 391 -14.31 13.25 4.34
C PHE A 391 -15.26 12.35 3.55
N TYR A 392 -16.55 12.63 3.63
CA TYR A 392 -17.61 11.90 2.92
C TYR A 392 -18.60 12.88 2.30
N ASP A 393 -19.13 12.56 1.13
CA ASP A 393 -20.17 13.29 0.41
C ASP A 393 -20.92 12.34 -0.54
N GLU A 394 -22.05 12.76 -1.10
CA GLU A 394 -22.77 11.98 -2.12
C GLU A 394 -22.09 12.02 -3.49
N GLN A 395 -21.19 12.99 -3.73
CA GLN A 395 -20.48 13.18 -4.99
C GLN A 395 -18.97 13.29 -4.78
N PRO A 396 -18.11 12.63 -5.59
CA PRO A 396 -16.65 12.67 -5.43
C PRO A 396 -16.05 14.09 -5.40
N PHE A 397 -16.64 15.04 -6.12
CA PHE A 397 -16.21 16.44 -6.08
C PHE A 397 -16.40 17.07 -4.69
N GLY A 398 -17.52 16.78 -4.01
CA GLY A 398 -17.77 17.24 -2.63
C GLY A 398 -16.84 16.59 -1.61
N ILE A 399 -16.42 15.34 -1.84
CA ILE A 399 -15.35 14.68 -1.07
C ILE A 399 -14.03 15.47 -1.24
N TYR A 400 -13.67 15.79 -2.48
CA TYR A 400 -12.46 16.55 -2.79
C TYR A 400 -12.47 17.96 -2.18
N GLU A 401 -13.57 18.70 -2.25
CA GLU A 401 -13.68 20.02 -1.59
C GLU A 401 -13.46 19.92 -0.07
N LYS A 402 -14.01 18.88 0.58
CA LYS A 402 -13.83 18.65 2.02
C LYS A 402 -12.38 18.31 2.36
N ILE A 403 -11.73 17.41 1.62
CA ILE A 403 -10.30 17.09 1.75
C ILE A 403 -9.43 18.35 1.60
N LEU A 404 -9.66 19.13 0.54
CA LEU A 404 -8.91 20.36 0.28
C LEU A 404 -9.12 21.42 1.37
N SER A 405 -10.29 21.46 2.01
CA SER A 405 -10.58 22.36 3.14
C SER A 405 -9.86 21.98 4.44
N GLY A 406 -9.44 20.71 4.61
CA GLY A 406 -8.84 20.19 5.84
C GLY A 406 -9.77 20.17 7.06
N LYS A 407 -11.08 20.42 6.89
CA LYS A 407 -12.05 20.49 8.00
C LYS A 407 -12.57 19.11 8.35
N ILE A 408 -12.01 18.54 9.42
CA ILE A 408 -12.46 17.28 10.01
C ILE A 408 -13.44 17.58 11.14
N GLU A 409 -14.64 17.00 11.08
CA GLU A 409 -15.57 16.94 12.23
C GLU A 409 -15.09 15.91 13.25
N TRP A 410 -15.45 16.06 14.53
CA TRP A 410 -14.91 15.17 15.57
C TRP A 410 -15.98 14.72 16.56
N GLU A 411 -16.05 13.40 16.74
CA GLU A 411 -16.83 12.79 17.82
C GLU A 411 -16.45 13.33 19.21
N ARG A 412 -17.47 13.61 20.03
CA ARG A 412 -17.32 14.30 21.33
C ARG A 412 -16.47 13.52 22.33
N HIS A 413 -16.46 12.19 22.20
CA HIS A 413 -15.80 11.25 23.10
C HIS A 413 -14.71 10.42 22.39
N MET A 414 -14.15 10.92 21.29
CA MET A 414 -12.96 10.32 20.69
C MET A 414 -11.76 10.43 21.65
N ASP A 415 -10.95 9.37 21.70
CA ASP A 415 -9.65 9.33 22.38
C ASP A 415 -8.78 10.55 22.02
N PRO A 416 -8.42 11.42 22.98
CA PRO A 416 -7.63 12.62 22.70
C PRO A 416 -6.24 12.33 22.13
N ILE A 417 -5.66 11.16 22.42
CA ILE A 417 -4.33 10.76 21.95
C ILE A 417 -4.42 10.25 20.50
N ALA A 418 -5.45 9.47 20.17
CA ALA A 418 -5.75 9.09 18.79
C ALA A 418 -6.06 10.33 17.92
N LYS A 419 -6.86 11.26 18.45
CA LYS A 419 -7.19 12.54 17.80
C LYS A 419 -5.96 13.41 17.52
N ASP A 420 -4.97 13.39 18.40
CA ASP A 420 -3.67 14.06 18.20
C ASP A 420 -2.82 13.38 17.12
N LEU A 421 -2.86 12.05 16.99
CA LEU A 421 -2.22 11.33 15.89
C LEU A 421 -2.88 11.65 14.54
N ILE A 422 -4.20 11.51 14.44
CA ILE A 422 -4.96 11.75 13.20
C ILE A 422 -4.69 13.17 12.68
N LYS A 423 -4.64 14.18 13.56
CA LYS A 423 -4.31 15.57 13.18
C LYS A 423 -2.90 15.77 12.59
N LYS A 424 -1.94 14.90 12.92
CA LYS A 424 -0.56 14.97 12.43
C LYS A 424 -0.37 14.18 11.11
N LEU A 425 -1.27 13.25 10.83
CA LEU A 425 -1.36 12.53 9.55
C LEU A 425 -2.22 13.31 8.54
N LEU A 426 -3.39 13.81 8.95
CA LEU A 426 -4.31 14.59 8.14
C LEU A 426 -3.99 16.09 8.16
N VAL A 427 -2.77 16.42 7.71
CA VAL A 427 -2.32 17.79 7.48
C VAL A 427 -2.05 18.02 5.99
N ASN A 428 -2.63 19.09 5.44
CA ASN A 428 -2.56 19.43 4.01
C ASN A 428 -1.14 19.81 3.57
N ASP A 429 -0.34 20.38 4.48
CA ASP A 429 1.09 20.59 4.27
C ASP A 429 1.86 19.30 4.57
N ARG A 430 2.15 18.54 3.52
CA ARG A 430 2.90 17.27 3.59
C ARG A 430 4.30 17.40 4.19
N THR A 431 4.91 18.59 4.23
CA THR A 431 6.23 18.78 4.88
C THR A 431 6.14 18.72 6.41
N LYS A 432 4.94 18.89 6.96
CA LYS A 432 4.62 18.80 8.40
C LYS A 432 3.87 17.51 8.75
N ARG A 433 3.70 16.59 7.78
CA ARG A 433 2.95 15.33 7.95
C ARG A 433 3.83 14.27 8.59
N LEU A 434 3.32 13.68 9.67
CA LEU A 434 3.94 12.53 10.35
C LEU A 434 4.20 11.40 9.32
N GLY A 435 5.36 10.73 9.41
CA GLY A 435 5.79 9.77 8.38
C GLY A 435 6.58 10.39 7.22
N ASN A 436 6.48 11.70 6.98
CA ASN A 436 7.20 12.45 5.93
C ASN A 436 8.10 13.57 6.50
N MET A 437 8.36 13.57 7.81
CA MET A 437 9.33 14.44 8.49
C MET A 437 10.73 13.79 8.51
N LYS A 438 11.73 14.47 9.10
CA LYS A 438 13.15 14.02 9.07
C LYS A 438 13.36 12.56 9.47
N ASN A 439 12.58 12.03 10.42
CA ASN A 439 12.75 10.67 10.92
C ASN A 439 11.74 9.67 10.31
N GLY A 440 11.01 10.06 9.26
CA GLY A 440 10.10 9.18 8.52
C GLY A 440 9.06 8.47 9.40
N ALA A 441 8.95 7.15 9.22
CA ALA A 441 8.02 6.29 9.96
C ALA A 441 8.23 6.33 11.49
N ASP A 442 9.44 6.57 11.98
CA ASP A 442 9.70 6.60 13.41
C ASP A 442 8.97 7.75 14.14
N ASP A 443 8.67 8.86 13.47
CA ASP A 443 7.85 9.93 14.05
C ASP A 443 6.39 9.49 14.24
N VAL A 444 5.92 8.51 13.45
CA VAL A 444 4.66 7.81 13.66
C VAL A 444 4.80 6.82 14.82
N LYS A 445 5.83 5.96 14.78
CA LYS A 445 6.06 4.88 15.77
C LYS A 445 6.30 5.38 17.20
N ARG A 446 6.92 6.56 17.35
CA ARG A 446 7.11 7.26 18.65
C ARG A 446 5.86 8.03 19.12
N HIS A 447 4.78 8.09 18.36
CA HIS A 447 3.59 8.84 18.78
C HIS A 447 2.97 8.25 20.05
N ARG A 448 2.46 9.11 20.94
CA ARG A 448 1.89 8.72 22.25
C ARG A 448 0.80 7.66 22.18
N TRP A 449 0.10 7.52 21.05
CA TRP A 449 -0.92 6.49 20.87
C TRP A 449 -0.33 5.07 20.76
N PHE A 450 0.89 4.93 20.26
CA PHE A 450 1.61 3.65 20.17
C PHE A 450 2.60 3.41 21.32
N LYS A 451 2.62 4.27 22.36
CA LYS A 451 3.62 4.26 23.46
C LYS A 451 3.82 2.89 24.12
N HIS A 452 2.79 2.04 24.13
CA HIS A 452 2.79 0.75 24.82
C HIS A 452 3.08 -0.46 23.92
N LEU A 453 3.44 -0.23 22.64
CA LEU A 453 3.77 -1.30 21.70
C LEU A 453 5.28 -1.54 21.62
N ASN A 454 5.68 -2.81 21.61
CA ASN A 454 7.00 -3.22 21.15
C ASN A 454 6.93 -3.51 19.65
N TRP A 455 7.59 -2.71 18.82
CA TRP A 455 7.57 -2.84 17.36
C TRP A 455 8.19 -4.16 16.86
N ASN A 456 9.11 -4.76 17.63
CA ASN A 456 9.62 -6.10 17.31
C ASN A 456 8.54 -7.18 17.54
N ASP A 457 7.65 -7.00 18.52
CA ASP A 457 6.55 -7.92 18.79
C ASP A 457 5.34 -7.68 17.88
N VAL A 458 5.18 -6.47 17.33
CA VAL A 458 4.34 -6.19 16.15
C VAL A 458 4.85 -7.02 14.98
N TYR A 459 6.07 -6.76 14.49
CA TYR A 459 6.65 -7.46 13.33
C TYR A 459 6.65 -8.99 13.48
N SER A 460 6.96 -9.49 14.69
CA SER A 460 7.01 -10.93 14.99
C SER A 460 5.64 -11.59 15.19
N LYS A 461 4.50 -10.90 14.99
CA LYS A 461 3.14 -11.41 15.27
C LYS A 461 2.95 -11.96 16.70
N LYS A 462 3.54 -11.32 17.71
CA LYS A 462 3.42 -11.73 19.12
C LYS A 462 2.34 -10.98 19.90
N LEU A 463 1.86 -9.86 19.37
CA LEU A 463 0.73 -9.14 19.97
C LEU A 463 -0.56 -9.97 19.81
N LYS A 464 -1.35 -10.08 20.88
CA LYS A 464 -2.63 -10.80 20.82
C LYS A 464 -3.63 -10.05 19.93
N PRO A 465 -4.21 -10.70 18.89
CA PRO A 465 -5.16 -10.06 17.99
C PRO A 465 -6.49 -9.70 18.70
N PRO A 466 -7.12 -8.58 18.33
CA PRO A 466 -8.39 -8.13 18.90
C PRO A 466 -9.61 -8.80 18.24
N ILE A 467 -9.45 -9.34 17.04
CA ILE A 467 -10.47 -10.11 16.31
C ILE A 467 -9.81 -11.42 15.87
N LEU A 468 -10.48 -12.54 16.12
CA LEU A 468 -10.17 -13.81 15.49
C LEU A 468 -11.29 -14.11 14.50
N PRO A 469 -11.01 -14.19 13.19
CA PRO A 469 -12.00 -14.62 12.21
C PRO A 469 -12.58 -15.99 12.57
N ASP A 470 -13.89 -16.13 12.43
CA ASP A 470 -14.52 -17.46 12.48
C ASP A 470 -14.15 -18.21 11.19
N VAL A 471 -13.41 -19.30 11.34
CA VAL A 471 -12.81 -20.10 10.25
C VAL A 471 -12.78 -21.56 10.72
N HIS A 472 -13.30 -22.49 9.92
CA HIS A 472 -13.34 -23.91 10.30
C HIS A 472 -12.19 -24.74 9.72
N HIS A 473 -11.64 -24.35 8.58
CA HIS A 473 -10.48 -25.00 7.93
C HIS A 473 -9.78 -24.02 6.98
N ASP A 474 -8.56 -24.32 6.55
CA ASP A 474 -7.75 -23.37 5.76
C ASP A 474 -8.37 -22.96 4.41
N GLY A 475 -9.17 -23.83 3.79
CA GLY A 475 -9.96 -23.50 2.58
C GLY A 475 -11.37 -22.93 2.84
N ASP A 476 -11.66 -22.39 4.03
CA ASP A 476 -13.00 -21.90 4.40
C ASP A 476 -13.27 -20.54 3.72
N THR A 477 -14.38 -20.46 2.97
CA THR A 477 -14.75 -19.28 2.18
C THR A 477 -15.90 -18.48 2.77
N LYS A 478 -16.41 -18.82 3.96
CA LYS A 478 -17.62 -18.17 4.53
C LYS A 478 -17.48 -16.68 4.87
N ASN A 479 -16.25 -16.17 4.90
CA ASN A 479 -15.94 -14.75 5.10
C ASN A 479 -15.83 -13.96 3.78
N PHE A 480 -16.25 -14.56 2.65
CA PHE A 480 -16.30 -13.97 1.31
C PHE A 480 -17.71 -14.13 0.71
N ASP A 481 -18.08 -13.24 -0.21
CA ASP A 481 -19.35 -13.32 -0.95
C ASP A 481 -19.42 -14.54 -1.90
N ASP A 482 -20.63 -15.01 -2.20
CA ASP A 482 -20.88 -16.11 -3.15
C ASP A 482 -21.01 -15.59 -4.59
N TYR A 483 -19.99 -15.87 -5.42
CA TYR A 483 -19.96 -15.48 -6.84
C TYR A 483 -20.48 -16.59 -7.78
N PRO A 484 -21.37 -16.30 -8.76
CA PRO A 484 -21.88 -17.33 -9.67
C PRO A 484 -20.85 -17.82 -10.71
N GLU A 485 -20.30 -19.02 -10.49
CA GLU A 485 -19.39 -19.69 -11.46
C GLU A 485 -19.97 -19.84 -12.87
N LYS A 486 -21.31 -19.89 -13.02
CA LYS A 486 -22.00 -20.10 -14.30
C LYS A 486 -21.97 -18.89 -15.24
N ASP A 487 -21.75 -17.70 -14.69
CA ASP A 487 -21.73 -16.46 -15.46
C ASP A 487 -20.32 -16.14 -15.99
N TRP A 488 -19.29 -16.82 -15.45
CA TRP A 488 -17.92 -16.73 -15.94
C TRP A 488 -17.78 -17.41 -17.31
N LYS A 489 -17.30 -16.64 -18.30
CA LYS A 489 -16.94 -17.15 -19.62
C LYS A 489 -15.42 -17.18 -19.71
N PRO A 490 -14.81 -18.26 -20.26
CA PRO A 490 -13.39 -18.26 -20.55
C PRO A 490 -12.99 -17.03 -21.37
N ALA A 491 -11.82 -16.45 -21.05
CA ALA A 491 -11.19 -15.48 -21.92
C ALA A 491 -10.92 -16.10 -23.29
N LYS A 492 -10.81 -15.26 -24.32
CA LYS A 492 -10.34 -15.70 -25.64
C LYS A 492 -8.82 -15.56 -25.68
N ALA A 493 -8.18 -16.43 -26.46
CA ALA A 493 -6.79 -16.21 -26.85
C ALA A 493 -6.66 -14.88 -27.58
N VAL A 494 -5.59 -14.15 -27.30
CA VAL A 494 -5.21 -12.93 -28.03
C VAL A 494 -4.33 -13.29 -29.24
N ASP A 495 -4.07 -12.36 -30.15
CA ASP A 495 -3.17 -12.66 -31.28
C ASP A 495 -1.69 -12.55 -30.88
N GLN A 496 -0.77 -13.10 -31.68
CA GLN A 496 0.67 -13.16 -31.34
C GLN A 496 1.29 -11.79 -31.01
N ARG A 497 0.76 -10.71 -31.60
CA ARG A 497 1.23 -9.32 -31.37
C ARG A 497 0.65 -8.71 -30.09
N ASP A 498 -0.45 -9.28 -29.59
CA ASP A 498 -1.01 -8.95 -28.27
C ASP A 498 -0.36 -9.82 -27.18
N LEU A 499 0.03 -11.07 -27.48
CA LEU A 499 0.83 -11.92 -26.57
C LEU A 499 2.18 -11.29 -26.23
N GLN A 500 2.86 -10.68 -27.21
CA GLN A 500 4.18 -10.07 -27.02
C GLN A 500 4.22 -9.02 -25.89
N TYR A 501 3.08 -8.39 -25.56
CA TYR A 501 3.00 -7.45 -24.44
C TYR A 501 3.24 -8.10 -23.07
N PHE A 502 3.18 -9.44 -22.96
CA PHE A 502 3.26 -10.19 -21.71
C PHE A 502 4.36 -11.26 -21.70
N ASN A 503 5.30 -11.25 -22.66
CA ASN A 503 6.38 -12.23 -22.73
C ASN A 503 7.30 -12.24 -21.49
N ASP A 504 7.28 -11.19 -20.69
CA ASP A 504 8.05 -10.96 -19.47
C ASP A 504 7.29 -11.26 -18.15
N PHE A 505 6.04 -11.78 -18.21
CA PHE A 505 5.08 -11.87 -17.08
C PHE A 505 5.24 -13.11 -16.15
#